data_AF-A0A1M4SSZ5-F1
#
_entry.id   AF-A0A1M4SSZ5-F1
#
_cell.length_a   1.000
_cell.length_b   1.000
_cell.length_c   1.000
_cell.angle_alpha   90.00
_cell.angle_beta   90.00
_cell.angle_gamma   90.00
#
_symmetry.space_group_name_H-M   'P 1'
#
loop_
_entity.id
_entity.type
_entity.pdbx_description
1 polymer ?
#
loop_
_entity_poly.entity_id
_entity_poly.type
_entity_poly.pdbx_seq_one_letter_code
_entity_poly.pdbx_strand_id
1 'polypeptide(L)'
;MAKIVTLIEDTGRDDGLEKEHGLSFYIEAAGHKVLFDTGASNRFLINAEALGIDISQADTLVISHGHYDHGGGMEAFLEVNQKAGIYIRRDAFLPHYSGKQKGWADIGICSKLRVPQECILQSGNFR
;
A
#
# COMPACT_ATOMS: atom_id res chain seq x y z
N MET A 1 -6.03 13.12 -18.72
CA MET A 1 -5.01 13.69 -17.82
C MET A 1 -4.88 12.75 -16.64
N ALA A 2 -3.67 12.47 -16.16
CA ALA A 2 -3.47 11.65 -14.98
C ALA A 2 -3.29 12.56 -13.75
N LYS A 3 -3.81 12.14 -12.60
CA LYS A 3 -3.64 12.78 -11.30
C LYS A 3 -2.98 11.81 -10.35
N ILE A 4 -2.01 12.27 -9.57
CA ILE A 4 -1.34 11.51 -8.53
C ILE A 4 -1.36 12.35 -7.27
N VAL A 5 -1.76 11.74 -6.15
CA VAL A 5 -1.80 12.35 -4.82
C VAL A 5 -1.01 11.48 -3.87
N THR A 6 -0.04 12.06 -3.19
CA THR A 6 0.68 11.40 -2.09
C THR A 6 -0.22 11.31 -0.86
N LEU A 7 -0.45 10.09 -0.40
CA LEU A 7 -1.17 9.81 0.84
C LEU A 7 -0.21 9.51 1.99
N ILE A 8 0.91 8.84 1.74
CA ILE A 8 1.96 8.58 2.74
C ILE A 8 3.33 8.74 2.10
N GLU A 9 4.23 9.38 2.83
CA GLU A 9 5.66 9.48 2.56
C GLU A 9 6.38 9.70 3.91
N ASP A 10 7.68 9.39 3.94
CA ASP A 10 8.56 9.55 5.11
C ASP A 10 8.61 10.99 5.61
N THR A 11 8.45 11.95 4.70
CA THR A 11 8.50 13.38 4.94
C THR A 11 7.26 14.08 4.40
N GLY A 12 7.15 15.39 4.63
CA GLY A 12 5.99 16.15 4.18
C GLY A 12 5.97 17.55 4.77
N ARG A 13 5.02 18.35 4.28
CA ARG A 13 4.80 19.72 4.76
C ARG A 13 4.08 19.72 6.11
N ASP A 14 4.05 20.87 6.77
CA ASP A 14 3.24 21.07 7.98
C ASP A 14 1.84 21.55 7.58
N ASP A 15 1.12 20.67 6.89
CA ASP A 15 -0.23 20.89 6.35
C ASP A 15 -1.31 20.08 7.07
N GLY A 16 -0.94 19.43 8.19
CA GLY A 16 -1.84 18.60 9.00
C GLY A 16 -1.99 17.16 8.51
N LEU A 17 -1.22 16.75 7.49
CA LEU A 17 -1.18 15.36 7.04
C LEU A 17 -0.22 14.52 7.89
N GLU A 18 -0.60 13.27 8.11
CA GLU A 18 0.20 12.24 8.77
C GLU A 18 1.40 11.83 7.91
N LYS A 19 2.50 11.45 8.57
CA LYS A 19 3.75 11.00 7.93
C LYS A 19 4.22 9.73 8.61
N GLU A 20 4.81 8.81 7.86
CA GLU A 20 5.44 7.61 8.41
C GLU A 20 6.47 7.06 7.43
N HIS A 21 7.43 6.27 7.91
CA HIS A 21 8.29 5.51 7.00
C HIS A 21 7.43 4.56 6.18
N GLY A 22 7.36 4.81 4.88
CA GLY A 22 6.51 4.07 3.97
C GLY A 22 5.96 4.92 2.83
N LEU A 23 5.13 4.29 2.01
CA LEU A 23 4.65 4.91 0.78
C LEU A 23 3.17 4.59 0.54
N SER A 24 2.42 5.59 0.08
CA SER A 24 1.10 5.36 -0.51
C SER A 24 0.73 6.49 -1.46
N PHE A 25 0.21 6.15 -2.64
CA PHE A 25 -0.33 7.08 -3.62
C PHE A 25 -1.75 6.74 -4.01
N TYR A 26 -2.57 7.77 -4.17
CA TYR A 26 -3.84 7.69 -4.90
C TYR A 26 -3.66 8.23 -6.31
N ILE A 27 -4.00 7.41 -7.31
CA ILE A 27 -3.75 7.69 -8.72
C ILE A 27 -5.09 7.62 -9.47
N GLU A 28 -5.40 8.67 -10.24
CA GLU A 28 -6.51 8.66 -11.19
C GLU A 28 -5.95 8.76 -12.61
N ALA A 29 -6.15 7.72 -13.41
CA ALA A 29 -5.65 7.67 -14.79
C ALA A 29 -6.53 6.77 -15.65
N ALA A 30 -6.82 7.21 -16.88
CA ALA A 30 -7.58 6.42 -17.87
C ALA A 30 -8.92 5.87 -17.37
N GLY A 31 -9.60 6.57 -16.46
CA GLY A 31 -10.87 6.14 -15.87
C GLY A 31 -10.73 5.20 -14.66
N HIS A 32 -9.51 4.85 -14.27
CA HIS A 32 -9.22 4.05 -13.10
C HIS A 32 -8.82 4.89 -11.89
N LYS A 33 -9.16 4.39 -10.71
CA LYS A 33 -8.76 4.87 -9.39
C LYS A 33 -7.92 3.78 -8.73
N VAL A 34 -6.62 4.03 -8.63
CA VAL A 34 -5.63 3.09 -8.12
C VAL A 34 -5.10 3.59 -6.79
N LEU A 35 -5.13 2.72 -5.79
CA LEU A 35 -4.29 2.86 -4.60
C LEU A 35 -2.98 2.10 -4.85
N PHE A 36 -1.85 2.79 -4.79
CA PHE A 36 -0.52 2.20 -4.93
C PHE A 36 0.19 2.25 -3.58
N ASP A 37 0.48 1.09 -3.02
CA ASP A 37 0.94 0.88 -1.64
C ASP A 37 -0.01 1.48 -0.58
N THR A 38 0.15 1.04 0.67
CA THR A 38 -0.73 1.38 1.80
C THR A 38 0.03 1.90 3.02
N GLY A 39 1.31 2.21 2.89
CA GLY A 39 2.14 2.62 4.01
C GLY A 39 2.36 1.50 5.04
N ALA A 40 2.85 1.90 6.21
CA ALA A 40 3.08 1.01 7.35
C ALA A 40 1.83 0.80 8.22
N SER A 41 0.84 1.70 8.12
CA SER A 41 -0.36 1.69 8.96
C SER A 41 -1.62 2.18 8.23
N ASN A 42 -2.70 2.46 8.95
CA ASN A 42 -3.92 3.03 8.38
C ASN A 42 -3.85 4.54 8.11
N ARG A 43 -2.70 5.19 8.31
CA ARG A 43 -2.55 6.65 8.14
C ARG A 43 -2.87 7.15 6.74
N PHE A 44 -2.69 6.32 5.71
CA PHE A 44 -3.09 6.69 4.35
C PHE A 44 -4.60 6.96 4.23
N LEU A 45 -5.45 6.29 5.03
CA LEU A 45 -6.89 6.55 5.10
C LEU A 45 -7.18 7.91 5.75
N ILE A 46 -6.47 8.25 6.83
CA ILE A 46 -6.60 9.53 7.52
C ILE A 46 -6.26 10.67 6.55
N ASN A 47 -5.16 10.54 5.82
CA ASN A 47 -4.75 11.55 4.84
C ASN A 47 -5.71 11.60 3.64
N ALA A 48 -6.23 10.47 3.19
CA ALA A 48 -7.23 10.45 2.12
C ALA A 48 -8.50 11.19 2.54
N GLU A 49 -9.01 10.95 3.76
CA GLU A 49 -10.16 11.66 4.31
C GLU A 49 -9.90 13.17 4.41
N ALA A 50 -8.75 13.58 4.95
CA ALA A 50 -8.37 14.99 5.05
C ALA A 50 -8.28 15.70 3.68
N LEU A 51 -7.93 14.95 2.63
CA LEU A 51 -7.84 15.43 1.25
C LEU A 51 -9.14 15.29 0.44
N GLY A 52 -10.22 14.79 1.05
CA GLY A 52 -11.51 14.55 0.38
C GLY A 52 -11.48 13.42 -0.66
N ILE A 53 -10.60 12.44 -0.47
CA ILE A 53 -10.45 11.26 -1.33
C ILE A 53 -11.18 10.07 -0.70
N ASP A 54 -12.18 9.53 -1.40
CA ASP A 54 -12.88 8.31 -0.99
C ASP A 54 -12.16 7.05 -1.50
N ILE A 55 -11.39 6.41 -0.62
CA ILE A 55 -10.62 5.18 -0.91
C ILE A 55 -11.53 3.99 -1.22
N SER A 56 -12.79 3.99 -0.73
CA SER A 56 -13.75 2.96 -1.10
C SER A 56 -14.10 3.02 -2.60
N GLN A 57 -13.73 4.08 -3.33
CA GLN A 57 -13.89 4.18 -4.78
C GLN A 57 -12.73 3.63 -5.59
N ALA A 58 -11.60 3.26 -4.97
CA ALA A 58 -10.52 2.61 -5.69
C ALA A 58 -11.02 1.30 -6.33
N ASP A 59 -10.73 1.12 -7.61
CA ASP A 59 -11.01 -0.12 -8.35
C ASP A 59 -9.81 -1.05 -8.38
N THR A 60 -8.62 -0.54 -8.03
CA THR A 60 -7.38 -1.30 -8.04
C THR A 60 -6.53 -0.96 -6.82
N LEU A 61 -5.97 -1.99 -6.17
CA LEU A 61 -4.86 -1.86 -5.22
C LEU A 61 -3.63 -2.52 -5.83
N VAL A 62 -2.49 -1.82 -5.86
CA VAL A 62 -1.19 -2.37 -6.24
C VAL A 62 -0.27 -2.32 -5.04
N ILE A 63 0.35 -3.45 -4.69
CA ILE A 63 1.42 -3.51 -3.68
C ILE A 63 2.73 -3.79 -4.40
N SER A 64 3.67 -2.86 -4.28
CA SER A 64 4.93 -2.86 -5.00
C SER A 64 5.83 -4.03 -4.63
N HIS A 65 5.93 -4.37 -3.34
CA HIS A 65 6.73 -5.48 -2.82
C HIS A 65 6.34 -5.85 -1.37
N GLY A 66 6.98 -6.89 -0.83
CA GLY A 66 6.60 -7.54 0.43
C GLY A 66 7.07 -6.87 1.72
N HIS A 67 7.39 -5.58 1.73
CA HIS A 67 7.80 -4.89 2.95
C HIS A 67 6.64 -4.26 3.71
N TYR A 68 6.74 -4.21 5.04
CA TYR A 68 5.68 -3.74 5.94
C TYR A 68 5.34 -2.26 5.71
N ASP A 69 6.29 -1.44 5.28
CA ASP A 69 6.13 0.00 5.03
C ASP A 69 5.42 0.30 3.69
N HIS A 70 5.10 -0.74 2.92
CA HIS A 70 4.33 -0.66 1.68
C HIS A 70 2.99 -1.40 1.74
N GLY A 71 2.92 -2.50 2.49
CA GLY A 71 1.69 -3.31 2.63
C GLY A 71 1.10 -3.36 4.04
N GLY A 72 1.63 -2.60 5.00
CA GLY A 72 1.20 -2.62 6.39
C GLY A 72 -0.24 -2.16 6.58
N GLY A 73 -0.69 -1.19 5.77
CA GLY A 73 -2.06 -0.67 5.79
C GLY A 73 -3.10 -1.55 5.06
N MET A 74 -2.72 -2.70 4.51
CA MET A 74 -3.64 -3.52 3.70
C MET A 74 -4.87 -4.03 4.47
N GLU A 75 -4.72 -4.38 5.76
CA GLU A 75 -5.86 -4.82 6.57
C GLU A 75 -6.94 -3.72 6.66
N ALA A 76 -6.52 -2.48 6.94
CA ALA A 76 -7.40 -1.32 6.98
C ALA A 76 -8.03 -1.01 5.61
N PHE A 77 -7.28 -1.20 4.51
CA PHE A 77 -7.84 -1.06 3.16
C PHE A 77 -8.97 -2.07 2.91
N LEU A 78 -8.75 -3.34 3.27
CA LEU A 78 -9.74 -4.40 3.07
C LEU A 78 -11.01 -4.11 3.88
N GLU A 79 -10.92 -3.54 5.07
CA GLU A 79 -12.10 -3.16 5.86
C GLU A 79 -13.01 -2.15 5.14
N VAL A 80 -12.43 -1.24 4.35
CA VAL A 80 -13.18 -0.16 3.67
C VAL A 80 -13.44 -0.41 2.18
N ASN A 81 -12.77 -1.39 1.57
CA ASN A 81 -12.90 -1.68 0.14
C ASN A 81 -12.86 -3.20 -0.15
N GLN A 82 -14.01 -3.72 -0.60
CA GLN A 82 -14.21 -5.13 -0.95
C GLN A 82 -14.34 -5.37 -2.47
N LYS A 83 -14.15 -4.34 -3.30
CA LYS A 83 -14.37 -4.41 -4.75
C LYS A 83 -13.08 -4.31 -5.58
N ALA A 84 -12.03 -3.70 -5.03
CA ALA A 84 -10.83 -3.43 -5.79
C ALA A 84 -10.13 -4.73 -6.23
N GLY A 85 -9.66 -4.77 -7.47
CA GLY A 85 -8.71 -5.79 -7.90
C GLY A 85 -7.36 -5.56 -7.22
N ILE A 86 -6.87 -6.55 -6.49
CA ILE A 86 -5.60 -6.44 -5.76
C ILE A 86 -4.50 -7.12 -6.58
N TYR A 87 -3.42 -6.38 -6.83
CA TYR A 87 -2.22 -6.82 -7.54
C TYR A 87 -1.05 -6.80 -6.58
N ILE A 88 -0.53 -7.98 -6.28
CA ILE A 88 0.60 -8.19 -5.39
C ILE A 88 1.36 -9.44 -5.86
N ARG A 89 2.68 -9.46 -5.72
CA ARG A 89 3.44 -10.67 -6.04
C ARG A 89 3.23 -11.75 -4.99
N ARG A 90 3.25 -13.02 -5.42
CA ARG A 90 3.13 -14.18 -4.51
C ARG A 90 4.22 -14.20 -3.43
N ASP A 91 5.42 -13.75 -3.80
CA ASP A 91 6.57 -13.73 -2.90
C ASP A 91 6.50 -12.61 -1.87
N ALA A 92 5.58 -11.64 -2.01
CA ALA A 92 5.42 -10.54 -1.06
C ALA A 92 5.06 -11.01 0.36
N PHE A 93 4.44 -12.19 0.50
CA PHE A 93 4.11 -12.79 1.80
C PHE A 93 5.21 -13.69 2.37
N LEU A 94 6.30 -13.90 1.63
CA LEU A 94 7.48 -14.59 2.16
C LEU A 94 8.22 -13.68 3.16
N PRO A 95 9.03 -14.24 4.08
CA PRO A 95 9.83 -13.44 4.99
C PRO A 95 10.77 -12.48 4.26
N HIS A 96 10.81 -11.22 4.70
CA HIS A 96 11.75 -10.21 4.22
C HIS A 96 12.58 -9.72 5.40
N TYR A 97 13.90 -9.58 5.21
CA TYR A 97 14.80 -9.19 6.28
C TYR A 97 15.72 -8.04 5.87
N SER A 98 15.89 -7.08 6.76
CA SER A 98 16.91 -6.03 6.63
C SER A 98 18.12 -6.34 7.50
N GLY A 99 19.30 -6.35 6.89
CA GLY A 99 20.57 -6.53 7.60
C GLY A 99 21.04 -5.22 8.23
N LYS A 100 21.29 -5.24 9.54
CA LYS A 100 21.91 -4.14 10.30
C LYS A 100 23.18 -4.65 10.98
N GLN A 101 24.06 -3.73 11.42
CA GLN A 101 25.30 -4.10 12.16
C GLN A 101 25.03 -4.99 13.39
N LYS A 102 23.82 -4.94 13.96
CA LYS A 102 23.40 -5.72 15.13
C LYS A 102 22.61 -7.01 14.82
N GLY A 103 22.42 -7.37 13.55
CA GLY A 103 21.67 -8.55 13.12
C GLY A 103 20.59 -8.25 12.09
N TRP A 104 19.66 -9.19 11.92
CA TRP A 104 18.55 -9.12 10.96
C TRP A 104 17.26 -8.67 11.64
N ALA A 105 16.53 -7.76 11.01
CA ALA A 105 15.17 -7.38 11.42
C ALA A 105 14.17 -7.89 10.37
N ASP A 106 13.08 -8.50 10.82
CA ASP A 106 11.93 -8.82 9.95
C ASP A 106 11.28 -7.51 9.52
N ILE A 107 11.10 -7.37 8.21
CA ILE A 107 10.46 -6.23 7.56
C ILE A 107 9.34 -6.69 6.62
N GLY A 108 8.88 -7.94 6.71
CA GLY A 108 7.84 -8.48 5.85
C GLY A 108 6.45 -7.95 6.18
N ILE A 109 5.57 -7.93 5.17
CA ILE A 109 4.12 -7.80 5.39
C ILE A 109 3.63 -8.96 6.28
N CYS A 110 2.60 -8.70 7.08
CA CYS A 110 1.97 -9.72 7.93
C CYS A 110 1.57 -10.96 7.09
N SER A 111 2.26 -12.08 7.32
CA SER A 111 2.02 -13.35 6.62
C SER A 111 0.65 -13.99 6.92
N LYS A 112 -0.06 -13.48 7.93
CA LYS A 112 -1.41 -13.91 8.29
C LYS A 112 -2.50 -13.10 7.58
N LEU A 113 -2.13 -12.08 6.83
CA LEU A 113 -3.08 -11.24 6.10
C LEU A 113 -3.86 -12.12 5.11
N ARG A 114 -5.19 -12.07 5.24
CA ARG A 114 -6.09 -12.84 4.38
C ARG A 114 -6.48 -11.98 3.19
N VAL A 115 -5.77 -12.14 2.08
CA VAL A 115 -6.20 -11.61 0.79
C VAL A 115 -7.01 -12.67 0.02
N PRO A 116 -8.06 -12.28 -0.72
CA PRO A 116 -8.76 -13.22 -1.60
C PRO A 116 -7.78 -13.96 -2.51
N GLN A 117 -7.93 -15.28 -2.68
CA GLN A 117 -6.99 -16.10 -3.47
C GLN A 117 -6.88 -15.66 -4.95
N GLU A 118 -7.87 -14.90 -5.43
CA GLU A 118 -8.00 -14.40 -6.79
C GLU A 118 -7.38 -13.01 -7.05
N CYS A 119 -6.66 -12.45 -6.07
CA CYS A 119 -5.78 -11.30 -6.31
C CYS A 119 -4.86 -11.63 -7.49
N ILE A 120 -4.70 -10.76 -8.49
CA ILE A 120 -4.02 -11.12 -9.75
C ILE A 120 -2.51 -11.26 -9.47
N LEU A 121 -2.11 -12.51 -9.23
CA LEU A 121 -0.76 -12.94 -8.91
C LEU A 121 0.09 -13.01 -10.19
N GLN A 122 0.65 -11.88 -10.62
CA GLN A 122 1.64 -11.89 -11.70
C GLN A 122 2.91 -12.64 -11.26
N SER A 123 3.18 -13.77 -11.90
CA SER A 123 4.50 -14.37 -11.98
C SER A 123 5.28 -13.65 -13.08
N GLY A 124 6.11 -12.68 -12.72
CA GLY A 124 6.89 -11.91 -13.68
C GLY A 124 8.13 -11.33 -13.03
N ASN A 125 9.29 -11.57 -13.64
CA ASN A 125 10.56 -11.03 -13.18
C ASN A 125 10.75 -9.64 -13.81
N PHE A 126 10.10 -8.63 -13.25
CA PHE A 126 10.34 -7.22 -13.62
C PHE A 126 11.58 -6.74 -12.86
N ARG A 127 12.75 -7.18 -13.33
CA ARG A 127 14.04 -6.61 -12.95
C ARG A 127 14.39 -5.46 -13.87
#